data_AF-A0A835M416-F1
#
_entry.id   AF-A0A835M416-F1
#
_cell.length_a   1.000
_cell.length_b   1.000
_cell.length_c   1.000
_cell.angle_alpha   90.00
_cell.angle_beta   90.00
_cell.angle_gamma   90.00
#
_symmetry.space_group_name_H-M   'P 1'
#
loop_
_entity.id
_entity.type
_entity.pdbx_description
1 polymer ?
#
loop_
_entity_poly.entity_id
_entity_poly.type
_entity_poly.pdbx_seq_one_letter_code
_entity_poly.pdbx_strand_id
1 'polypeptide(L)'
;MEYNPWSNPVSRRIIRFWLEGTKSNTTEIIAELPGAPNNIKRTANGEFWVAINNWRSIPSYNAGEIIGVRLDKEGRIFEGLHGNGILESVTELEERNGLFLVGSNIAPSVGIFRI
;
A
#
# COMPACT_ATOMS: atom_id res chain seq x y z
N MET A 1 -15.58 1.85 25.54
CA MET A 1 -15.00 2.88 24.66
C MET A 1 -14.93 2.28 23.26
N GLU A 2 -15.66 2.83 22.29
CA GLU A 2 -15.57 2.37 20.90
C GLU A 2 -14.19 2.72 20.33
N TYR A 3 -13.54 1.74 19.70
CA TYR A 3 -12.30 1.95 18.96
C TYR A 3 -12.58 2.92 17.81
N ASN A 4 -11.93 4.09 17.81
CA ASN A 4 -11.96 5.01 16.68
C ASN A 4 -10.81 4.64 15.71
N PRO A 5 -11.07 3.94 14.60
CA PRO A 5 -10.02 3.56 13.66
C PRO A 5 -9.30 4.75 13.03
N TRP A 6 -9.88 5.96 13.10
CA TRP A 6 -9.32 7.18 12.52
C TRP A 6 -8.35 7.93 13.44
N SER A 7 -8.25 7.56 14.71
CA SER A 7 -7.41 8.30 15.68
C SER A 7 -5.93 7.92 15.64
N ASN A 8 -5.51 6.99 14.78
CA ASN A 8 -4.10 6.63 14.61
C ASN A 8 -3.71 6.48 13.13
N PRO A 9 -3.22 7.54 12.46
CA PRO A 9 -2.81 7.51 11.06
C PRO A 9 -1.58 6.60 10.78
N VAL A 10 -0.99 5.99 11.82
CA VAL A 10 0.19 5.10 11.70
C VAL A 10 -0.18 3.62 11.87
N SER A 11 -1.47 3.27 11.89
CA SER A 11 -1.84 1.86 11.97
C SER A 11 -1.39 1.15 10.69
N ARG A 12 -0.51 0.14 10.82
CA ARG A 12 -0.04 -0.71 9.72
C ARG A 12 -1.13 -1.67 9.28
N ARG A 13 -2.34 -1.16 9.00
CA ARG A 13 -3.55 -1.94 8.81
C ARG A 13 -4.34 -1.42 7.63
N ILE A 14 -4.99 -2.33 6.93
CA ILE A 14 -6.04 -1.98 5.98
C ILE A 14 -7.39 -2.18 6.64
N ILE A 15 -8.22 -1.15 6.57
CA ILE A 15 -9.57 -1.14 7.12
C ILE A 15 -10.53 -1.10 5.94
N ARG A 16 -11.44 -2.07 5.88
CA ARG A 16 -12.56 -2.07 4.95
C ARG A 16 -13.72 -1.33 5.60
N PHE A 17 -14.30 -0.38 4.87
CA PHE A 17 -15.58 0.24 5.20
C PHE A 17 -16.65 -0.29 4.25
N TRP A 18 -17.72 -0.87 4.79
CA TRP A 18 -18.82 -1.42 4.00
C TRP A 18 -19.80 -0.31 3.60
N LEU A 19 -19.84 0.02 2.31
CA LEU A 19 -20.76 1.05 1.77
C LEU A 19 -22.20 0.53 1.65
N GLU A 20 -22.39 -0.77 1.39
CA GLU A 20 -23.67 -1.39 1.11
C GLU A 20 -23.76 -2.80 1.73
N GLY A 21 -24.94 -3.42 1.64
CA GLY A 21 -25.20 -4.77 2.15
C GLY A 21 -25.53 -4.84 3.64
N THR A 22 -25.57 -6.07 4.18
CA THR A 22 -25.96 -6.34 5.58
C THR A 22 -24.98 -5.81 6.62
N LYS A 23 -23.74 -5.55 6.20
CA LYS A 23 -22.69 -4.94 7.02
C LYS A 23 -22.54 -3.42 6.78
N SER A 24 -23.45 -2.76 6.05
CA SER A 24 -23.31 -1.35 5.68
C SER A 24 -23.04 -0.44 6.89
N ASN A 25 -22.21 0.58 6.69
CA ASN A 25 -21.73 1.52 7.71
C ASN A 25 -20.89 0.91 8.84
N THR A 26 -20.35 -0.30 8.65
CA THR A 26 -19.41 -0.91 9.58
C THR A 26 -17.99 -0.98 9.01
N THR A 27 -17.01 -1.19 9.89
CA THR A 27 -15.60 -1.37 9.53
C THR A 27 -15.08 -2.71 9.99
N GLU A 28 -14.09 -3.25 9.29
CA GLU A 28 -13.30 -4.39 9.73
C GLU A 28 -11.84 -4.22 9.29
N ILE A 29 -10.90 -4.68 10.13
CA ILE A 29 -9.48 -4.76 9.76
C ILE A 29 -9.31 -6.02 8.90
N ILE A 30 -8.77 -5.87 7.69
CA ILE A 30 -8.65 -6.98 6.72
C ILE A 30 -7.21 -7.41 6.48
N ALA A 31 -6.24 -6.57 6.83
CA ALA A 31 -4.82 -6.90 6.70
C ALA A 31 -3.99 -6.14 7.74
N GLU A 32 -2.92 -6.77 8.21
CA GLU A 32 -1.79 -6.10 8.87
C GLU A 32 -0.60 -6.07 7.91
N LEU A 33 0.08 -4.94 7.82
CA LEU A 33 1.07 -4.62 6.79
C LEU A 33 2.48 -4.60 7.36
N PRO A 34 3.51 -4.88 6.53
CA PRO A 34 4.91 -4.83 6.94
C PRO A 34 5.41 -3.40 7.22
N GLY A 35 4.67 -2.37 6.78
CA GLY A 35 5.02 -0.97 6.92
C GLY A 35 3.80 -0.06 6.92
N ALA A 36 4.01 1.26 6.92
CA ALA A 36 2.89 2.20 6.95
C ALA A 36 2.21 2.26 5.58
N PRO A 37 0.89 2.03 5.48
CA PRO A 37 0.17 2.14 4.23
C PRO A 37 0.17 3.57 3.71
N ASN A 38 0.17 3.70 2.39
CA ASN A 38 -0.13 4.95 1.68
C ASN A 38 -1.29 4.70 0.70
N ASN A 39 -1.22 5.15 -0.56
CA ASN A 39 -2.31 4.95 -1.51
C ASN A 39 -2.59 3.46 -1.81
N ILE A 40 -3.87 3.17 -2.03
CA ILE A 40 -4.39 1.86 -2.45
C ILE A 40 -4.88 1.98 -3.90
N LYS A 41 -4.46 1.08 -4.79
CA LYS A 41 -4.82 1.07 -6.21
C LYS A 41 -5.34 -0.31 -6.60
N ARG A 42 -6.52 -0.34 -7.22
CA ARG A 42 -7.15 -1.58 -7.68
C ARG A 42 -6.49 -2.08 -8.97
N THR A 43 -6.22 -3.37 -9.06
CA THR A 43 -5.75 -4.03 -10.29
C THR A 43 -6.89 -4.27 -11.27
N ALA A 44 -6.57 -4.65 -12.51
CA ALA A 44 -7.58 -5.08 -13.50
C ALA A 44 -8.39 -6.30 -13.02
N ASN A 45 -7.74 -7.22 -12.29
CA ASN A 45 -8.37 -8.44 -11.74
C ASN A 45 -9.20 -8.17 -10.47
N GLY A 46 -9.11 -6.97 -9.92
CA GLY A 46 -9.86 -6.56 -8.74
C GLY A 46 -9.20 -6.89 -7.41
N GLU A 47 -7.90 -7.12 -7.41
CA GLU A 47 -7.04 -7.09 -6.22
C GLU A 47 -6.61 -5.63 -5.95
N PHE A 48 -5.80 -5.43 -4.92
CA PHE A 48 -5.33 -4.12 -4.52
C PHE A 48 -3.82 -4.11 -4.31
N TRP A 49 -3.13 -3.17 -4.94
CA TRP A 49 -1.80 -2.76 -4.52
C TRP A 49 -1.91 -1.70 -3.44
N VAL A 50 -1.13 -1.85 -2.38
CA VAL A 50 -0.96 -0.87 -1.32
C VAL A 50 0.49 -0.41 -1.33
N ALA A 51 0.72 0.88 -1.53
CA ALA A 51 2.04 1.49 -1.36
C ALA A 51 2.46 1.44 0.11
N ILE A 52 3.71 1.08 0.38
CA ILE A 52 4.28 1.05 1.73
C ILE A 52 5.30 2.18 1.86
N ASN A 53 5.03 3.10 2.79
CA ASN A 53 5.87 4.25 3.06
C ASN A 53 6.44 4.19 4.47
N ASN A 54 7.67 3.74 4.61
CA ASN A 54 8.30 3.63 5.93
C ASN A 54 8.95 4.93 6.43
N TRP A 55 8.72 6.08 5.75
CA TRP A 55 9.27 7.41 6.08
C TRP A 55 10.70 7.33 6.61
N ARG A 56 11.66 7.20 5.71
CA ARG A 56 13.06 7.20 6.13
C ARG A 56 13.56 8.61 6.30
N SER A 57 14.24 8.87 7.42
CA SER A 57 15.03 10.09 7.61
C SER A 57 16.34 10.06 6.79
N ILE A 58 16.72 8.91 6.22
CA ILE A 58 17.96 8.69 5.48
C ILE A 58 17.72 7.69 4.33
N PRO A 59 18.14 7.99 3.07
CA PRO A 59 18.16 7.00 2.01
C PRO A 59 18.96 5.78 2.43
N SER A 60 18.27 4.65 2.52
CA SER A 60 18.90 3.35 2.76
C SER A 60 18.97 2.63 1.43
N TYR A 61 20.19 2.38 0.96
CA TYR A 61 20.49 1.57 -0.23
C TYR A 61 20.17 0.07 -0.04
N ASN A 62 19.26 -0.27 0.87
CA ASN A 62 18.81 -1.63 1.09
C ASN A 62 17.86 -2.02 -0.05
N ALA A 63 18.41 -2.63 -1.09
CA ALA A 63 17.73 -3.12 -2.30
C ALA A 63 16.74 -4.30 -2.08
N GLY A 64 16.15 -4.39 -0.88
CA GLY A 64 15.22 -5.44 -0.48
C GLY A 64 14.05 -4.96 0.37
N GLU A 65 13.86 -3.65 0.51
CA GLU A 65 12.68 -3.13 1.23
C GLU A 65 11.39 -3.37 0.44
N ILE A 66 10.34 -3.79 1.14
CA ILE A 66 8.99 -3.86 0.59
C ILE A 66 8.44 -2.43 0.42
N ILE A 67 8.24 -2.02 -0.82
CA ILE A 67 7.65 -0.72 -1.21
C ILE A 67 6.17 -0.83 -1.57
N GLY A 68 5.65 -2.04 -1.72
CA GLY A 68 4.24 -2.30 -1.97
C GLY A 68 3.85 -3.74 -1.69
N VAL A 69 2.59 -3.98 -1.35
CA VAL A 69 2.04 -5.32 -1.20
C VAL A 69 0.73 -5.46 -1.98
N ARG A 70 0.46 -6.66 -2.50
CA ARG A 70 -0.79 -6.99 -3.19
C ARG A 70 -1.70 -7.81 -2.28
N LEU A 71 -2.95 -7.34 -2.19
CA LEU A 71 -4.01 -7.91 -1.39
C LEU A 71 -5.12 -8.43 -2.28
N ASP A 72 -5.68 -9.59 -1.98
CA ASP A 72 -6.95 -10.01 -2.56
C ASP A 72 -8.13 -9.22 -1.96
N LYS A 73 -9.35 -9.57 -2.37
CA LYS A 73 -10.56 -8.88 -1.93
C LYS A 73 -10.83 -9.08 -0.46
N GLU A 74 -10.36 -10.18 0.12
CA GLU A 74 -10.55 -10.58 1.51
C GLU A 74 -9.50 -9.96 2.44
N GLY A 75 -8.37 -9.50 1.89
CA GLY A 75 -7.27 -8.86 2.61
C GLY A 75 -6.03 -9.75 2.79
N ARG A 76 -5.97 -10.90 2.10
CA ARG A 76 -4.79 -11.76 2.12
C ARG A 76 -3.66 -11.12 1.32
N ILE A 77 -2.51 -10.93 1.94
CA ILE A 77 -1.27 -10.58 1.25
C ILE A 77 -0.74 -11.82 0.52
N PHE A 78 -0.51 -11.71 -0.79
CA PHE A 78 0.08 -12.80 -1.58
C PHE A 78 1.26 -12.38 -2.44
N GLU A 79 1.57 -11.08 -2.51
CA GLU A 79 2.72 -10.57 -3.25
C GLU A 79 3.31 -9.33 -2.55
N GLY A 80 4.63 -9.18 -2.63
CA GLY A 80 5.36 -8.02 -2.15
C GLY A 80 6.31 -7.51 -3.23
N LEU A 81 6.25 -6.20 -3.52
CA LEU A 81 7.18 -5.54 -4.42
C LEU A 81 8.33 -4.94 -3.63
N HIS A 82 9.55 -5.27 -4.03
CA HIS A 82 10.77 -4.77 -3.39
C HIS A 82 11.37 -3.61 -4.17
N GLY A 83 11.74 -2.54 -3.48
CA GLY A 83 12.41 -1.38 -4.04
C GLY A 83 13.92 -1.60 -4.20
N ASN A 84 14.54 -0.76 -5.03
CA ASN A 84 15.98 -0.77 -5.28
C ASN A 84 16.77 0.29 -4.48
N GLY A 85 16.12 0.93 -3.50
CA GLY A 85 16.72 1.97 -2.65
C GLY A 85 16.75 3.38 -3.24
N ILE A 86 16.27 3.59 -4.48
CA ILE A 86 16.24 4.92 -5.11
C ILE A 86 15.05 5.78 -4.63
N LEU A 87 13.91 5.14 -4.36
CA LEU A 87 12.70 5.84 -3.93
C LEU A 87 12.61 5.85 -2.41
N GLU A 88 12.94 6.99 -1.80
CA GLU A 88 12.94 7.19 -0.34
C GLU A 88 11.53 7.20 0.29
N SER A 89 10.52 7.56 -0.49
CA SER A 89 9.11 7.62 -0.08
C SER A 89 8.25 7.17 -1.25
N VAL A 90 7.63 6.00 -1.12
CA VAL A 90 6.68 5.48 -2.11
C VAL A 90 5.28 5.79 -1.62
N THR A 91 4.59 6.66 -2.34
CA THR A 91 3.22 7.07 -2.01
C THR A 91 2.18 6.37 -2.88
N GLU A 92 2.59 5.89 -4.06
CA GLU A 92 1.69 5.28 -5.01
C GLU A 92 2.36 4.14 -5.79
N LEU A 93 1.61 3.07 -5.99
CA LEU A 93 1.96 1.95 -6.84
C LEU A 93 0.77 1.61 -7.73
N GLU A 94 0.93 1.72 -9.05
CA GLU A 94 -0.10 1.33 -10.01
C GLU A 94 0.45 0.27 -10.97
N GLU A 95 -0.24 -0.86 -11.06
CA GLU A 95 0.01 -1.88 -12.08
C GLU A 95 -0.82 -1.58 -13.31
N ARG A 96 -0.16 -1.37 -14.46
CA ARG A 96 -0.84 -1.09 -15.72
C ARG A 96 -0.04 -1.60 -16.90
N ASN A 97 -0.67 -2.41 -17.75
CA ASN A 97 -0.08 -2.93 -19.00
C ASN A 97 1.29 -3.61 -18.81
N GLY A 98 1.45 -4.41 -17.75
CA GLY A 98 2.72 -5.10 -17.44
C GLY A 98 3.83 -4.19 -16.89
N LEU A 99 3.46 -3.00 -16.41
CA LEU A 99 4.36 -2.06 -15.75
C LEU A 99 3.87 -1.76 -14.33
N PHE A 100 4.81 -1.55 -13.43
CA PHE A 100 4.56 -0.80 -12.20
C PHE A 100 5.00 0.65 -12.38
N LEU A 101 4.06 1.56 -12.16
CA LEU A 101 4.31 2.99 -12.03
C LEU A 101 4.40 3.32 -10.55
N VAL A 102 5.52 3.91 -10.14
CA VAL A 102 5.80 4.21 -8.74
C VAL A 102 5.96 5.70 -8.54
N GLY A 103 5.08 6.26 -7.71
CA GLY A 103 5.05 7.68 -7.36
C GLY A 103 5.71 7.97 -6.01
N SER A 104 6.31 9.14 -5.92
CA SER A 104 6.90 9.69 -4.70
C SER A 104 6.45 11.13 -4.51
N ASN A 105 6.22 11.53 -3.26
CA ASN A 105 5.96 12.92 -2.89
C ASN A 105 7.25 13.73 -2.63
N ILE A 106 8.42 13.10 -2.70
CA ILE A 106 9.72 13.77 -2.46
C ILE A 106 10.68 13.64 -3.65
N ALA A 107 10.59 12.57 -4.44
CA ALA A 107 11.41 12.42 -5.62
C ALA A 107 10.78 13.15 -6.82
N PRO A 108 11.52 13.96 -7.59
CA PRO A 108 11.02 14.65 -8.78
C PRO A 108 10.94 13.73 -10.02
N SER A 109 10.83 12.42 -9.82
CA SER A 109 10.91 11.40 -10.88
C SER A 109 9.90 10.28 -10.66
N VAL A 110 9.52 9.60 -11.76
CA VAL A 110 8.63 8.43 -11.73
C VAL A 110 9.46 7.16 -11.81
N GLY A 111 9.22 6.23 -10.88
CA GLY A 111 9.78 4.88 -10.96
C GLY A 111 8.99 4.02 -11.93
N ILE A 112 9.68 3.26 -12.79
CA ILE A 112 9.06 2.32 -13.73
C ILE A 112 9.73 0.96 -13.58
N PHE A 113 8.95 -0.07 -13.25
CA PHE A 113 9.38 -1.46 -13.26
C PHE A 113 8.58 -2.24 -14.29
N ARG A 114 9.23 -3.20 -14.96
CA ARG A 114 8.58 -4.13 -15.88
C ARG A 114 8.30 -5.44 -15.17
N ILE A 115 7.12 -5.99 -15.39
CA ILE A 115 6.63 -7.28 -14.88
C ILE A 115 6.94 -8.37 -15.91
#